data_AF-A0A0U2Q406-F1
#
_entry.id   AF-A0A0U2Q406-F1
#
_cell.length_a   1.000
_cell.length_b   1.000
_cell.length_c   1.000
_cell.angle_alpha   90.00
_cell.angle_beta   90.00
_cell.angle_gamma   90.00
#
_symmetry.space_group_name_H-M   'P 1'
#
loop_
_entity.id
_entity.type
_entity.pdbx_description
1 polymer ?
#
loop_
_entity_poly.entity_id
_entity_poly.type
_entity_poly.pdbx_seq_one_letter_code
_entity_poly.pdbx_strand_id
1 'polypeptide(L)'
;MAKTAKKTATTPDLFGSATSSARRLSAKEARPKPALSSAEGNYTARDIEVLEGLEPVRRRPGMYIGGTDEKALHHLFAEVIDNSMDEALAGHADFIEVELSADGFLTVTDNGRGIPIDPHPKFPKKSALEVIMCTLHAGGKFDSKVYETSGGLHGVGVSVANALSERMEVEVARGGKLYGMAFERGIPQGKLKDLGRTPNRRGTAIRFKPDAKIFGPKTAFKPARLFKMARSKAYLFGGVEIRWSCDKA
;
A
#
# COMPACT_ATOMS: atom_id res chain seq x y z
N MET A 1 84.31 -23.14 -16.91
CA MET A 1 83.02 -23.57 -16.32
C MET A 1 82.49 -22.43 -15.46
N ALA A 2 81.46 -21.73 -15.93
CA ALA A 2 80.85 -20.60 -15.23
C ALA A 2 79.39 -20.95 -14.90
N LYS A 3 78.96 -20.76 -13.66
CA LYS A 3 77.56 -20.84 -13.26
C LYS A 3 77.20 -19.68 -12.33
N THR A 4 76.37 -18.81 -12.87
CA THR A 4 75.62 -17.74 -12.22
C THR A 4 74.52 -18.32 -11.33
N ALA A 5 74.31 -17.76 -10.15
CA ALA A 5 73.08 -17.98 -9.37
C ALA A 5 72.60 -16.67 -8.74
N LYS A 6 71.38 -16.30 -9.14
CA LYS A 6 70.53 -15.20 -8.65
C LYS A 6 69.67 -15.73 -7.50
N LYS A 7 69.18 -14.83 -6.63
CA LYS A 7 67.99 -14.89 -5.73
C LYS A 7 68.36 -14.60 -4.27
N THR A 8 67.58 -13.95 -3.41
CA THR A 8 66.35 -13.12 -3.48
C THR A 8 66.26 -12.47 -2.09
N ALA A 9 65.93 -11.18 -2.01
CA ALA A 9 65.62 -10.52 -0.75
C ALA A 9 64.38 -11.16 -0.09
N THR A 10 64.47 -11.44 1.21
CA THR A 10 63.35 -11.87 2.06
C THR A 10 63.24 -10.90 3.23
N THR A 11 62.14 -10.15 3.26
CA THR A 11 61.71 -9.25 4.33
C THR A 11 61.40 -10.06 5.59
N PRO A 12 61.85 -9.67 6.80
CA PRO A 12 61.46 -10.38 8.01
C PRO A 12 60.05 -9.99 8.46
N ASP A 13 59.31 -11.04 8.76
CA ASP A 13 57.92 -11.14 9.21
C ASP A 13 57.66 -10.36 10.51
N LEU A 14 56.51 -9.68 10.55
CA LEU A 14 56.11 -8.72 11.59
C LEU A 14 55.43 -9.39 12.81
N PHE A 15 55.53 -10.72 12.91
CA PHE A 15 54.97 -11.53 14.00
C PHE A 15 56.01 -12.50 14.59
N GLY A 16 57.07 -11.94 15.19
CA GLY A 16 58.10 -12.68 15.92
C GLY A 16 57.83 -12.78 17.42
N SER A 17 57.51 -14.00 17.87
CA SER A 17 57.70 -14.62 19.20
C SER A 17 57.59 -13.75 20.46
N ALA A 18 56.48 -13.94 21.17
CA ALA A 18 56.30 -13.58 22.57
C ALA A 18 57.27 -14.34 23.49
N THR A 19 57.95 -13.62 24.39
CA THR A 19 58.57 -14.16 25.61
C THR A 19 57.84 -13.62 26.85
N SER A 20 57.68 -14.51 27.81
CA SER A 20 56.81 -14.41 28.98
C SER A 20 57.29 -13.41 30.03
N SER A 21 56.36 -12.63 30.60
CA SER A 21 56.48 -12.10 31.96
C SER A 21 55.16 -12.32 32.70
N ALA A 22 55.16 -13.28 33.62
CA ALA A 22 54.01 -13.65 34.43
C ALA A 22 53.77 -12.60 35.53
N ARG A 23 52.87 -11.65 35.28
CA ARG A 23 52.29 -10.82 36.34
C ARG A 23 51.04 -11.52 36.88
N ARG A 24 51.14 -12.08 38.09
CA ARG A 24 49.97 -12.65 38.81
C ARG A 24 48.94 -11.53 39.03
N LEU A 25 47.84 -11.59 38.29
CA LEU A 25 46.62 -10.83 38.58
C LEU A 25 45.82 -11.65 39.60
N SER A 26 45.46 -11.03 40.73
CA SER A 26 44.56 -11.63 41.70
C SER A 26 43.20 -11.87 41.06
N ALA A 27 42.63 -13.05 41.31
CA ALA A 27 41.30 -13.41 40.84
C ALA A 27 40.28 -12.46 41.47
N LYS A 28 39.79 -11.49 40.70
CA LYS A 28 38.55 -10.78 41.02
C LYS A 28 37.41 -11.81 40.95
N GLU A 29 36.68 -11.98 42.05
CA GLU A 29 35.43 -12.73 42.08
C GLU A 29 34.53 -12.29 40.92
N ALA A 30 34.09 -13.27 40.14
CA ALA A 30 33.17 -13.04 39.05
C ALA A 30 31.85 -12.49 39.60
N ARG A 31 31.45 -11.30 39.14
CA ARG A 31 30.09 -10.81 39.34
C ARG A 31 29.10 -11.89 38.88
N PRO A 32 28.05 -12.20 39.66
CA PRO A 32 27.04 -13.14 39.20
C PRO A 32 26.45 -12.60 37.90
N LYS A 33 26.51 -13.42 36.84
CA LYS A 33 25.75 -13.15 35.62
C LYS A 33 24.28 -13.00 36.05
N PRO A 34 23.55 -11.96 35.60
CA PRO A 34 22.12 -11.91 35.86
C PRO A 34 21.54 -13.19 35.30
N ALA A 35 20.92 -14.01 36.18
CA ALA A 35 20.20 -15.19 35.75
C ALA A 35 19.15 -14.69 34.76
N LEU A 36 19.26 -15.13 33.50
CA LEU A 36 18.12 -15.07 32.59
C LEU A 36 17.02 -15.82 33.31
N SER A 37 16.03 -15.10 33.83
CA SER A 37 14.85 -15.71 34.39
C SER A 37 14.29 -16.59 33.29
N SER A 38 14.41 -17.91 33.46
CA SER A 38 13.74 -18.90 32.64
C SER A 38 12.25 -18.82 32.96
N ALA A 39 11.64 -17.70 32.59
CA ALA A 39 10.25 -17.70 32.21
C ALA A 39 10.20 -18.42 30.85
N GLU A 40 10.41 -19.74 30.87
CA GLU A 40 9.80 -20.63 29.88
C GLU A 40 8.29 -20.56 30.14
N GLY A 41 7.71 -19.38 29.93
CA GLY A 41 6.27 -19.24 29.81
C GLY A 41 5.88 -20.13 28.64
N ASN A 42 4.82 -20.93 28.85
CA ASN A 42 4.26 -21.87 27.88
C ASN A 42 3.92 -21.16 26.55
N TYR A 43 4.92 -20.94 25.69
CA TYR A 43 4.78 -20.47 24.32
C TYR A 43 4.46 -21.68 23.47
N THR A 44 3.24 -21.69 22.95
CA THR A 44 2.65 -22.82 22.24
C THR A 44 2.04 -22.32 20.95
N ALA A 45 1.55 -23.24 20.11
CA ALA A 45 0.91 -22.89 18.85
C ALA A 45 -0.28 -21.89 19.01
N ARG A 46 -0.93 -21.84 20.18
CA ARG A 46 -2.05 -20.93 20.45
C ARG A 46 -1.63 -19.46 20.57
N ASP A 47 -0.35 -19.21 20.81
CA ASP A 47 0.22 -17.86 20.96
C ASP A 47 0.62 -17.27 19.59
N ILE A 48 0.50 -18.08 18.52
CA ILE A 48 0.68 -17.63 17.13
C ILE A 48 -0.64 -17.08 16.61
N GLU A 49 -0.69 -15.76 16.41
CA GLU A 49 -1.83 -15.08 15.82
C GLU A 49 -1.67 -15.00 14.29
N VAL A 50 -2.72 -15.37 13.55
CA VAL A 50 -2.81 -15.20 12.10
C VAL A 50 -3.83 -14.12 11.81
N LEU A 51 -3.38 -13.04 11.19
CA LEU A 51 -4.24 -11.93 10.78
C LEU A 51 -4.75 -12.17 9.36
N GLU A 52 -6.06 -12.17 9.17
CA GLU A 52 -6.70 -12.51 7.89
C GLU A 52 -7.15 -11.28 7.10
N GLY A 53 -7.26 -11.42 5.77
CA GLY A 53 -7.79 -10.38 4.89
C GLY A 53 -7.02 -9.06 4.99
N LEU A 54 -7.70 -8.00 5.43
CA LEU A 54 -7.15 -6.65 5.55
C LEU A 54 -6.79 -6.25 6.99
N GLU A 55 -6.93 -7.17 7.95
CA GLU A 55 -6.55 -6.92 9.34
C GLU A 55 -5.06 -6.54 9.51
N PRO A 56 -4.09 -7.17 8.82
CA PRO A 56 -2.69 -6.76 8.91
C PRO A 56 -2.47 -5.29 8.54
N VAL A 57 -3.21 -4.77 7.56
CA VAL A 57 -3.12 -3.37 7.10
C VAL A 57 -3.51 -2.42 8.21
N ARG A 58 -4.62 -2.70 8.88
CA ARG A 58 -5.11 -1.86 9.99
C ARG A 58 -4.21 -1.98 11.23
N ARG A 59 -3.61 -3.14 11.46
CA ARG A 59 -2.75 -3.39 12.62
C ARG A 59 -1.34 -2.80 12.45
N ARG A 60 -0.88 -2.67 11.20
CA ARG A 60 0.46 -2.17 10.83
C ARG A 60 0.39 -1.22 9.61
N PRO A 61 -0.36 -0.10 9.68
CA PRO A 61 -0.55 0.80 8.53
C PRO A 61 0.77 1.37 8.01
N GLY A 62 1.76 1.58 8.89
CA GLY A 62 3.08 2.06 8.51
C GLY A 62 3.82 1.19 7.48
N MET A 63 3.54 -0.12 7.47
CA MET A 63 4.12 -1.05 6.49
C MET A 63 3.57 -0.84 5.07
N TYR A 64 2.35 -0.29 4.96
CA TYR A 64 1.65 -0.15 3.68
C TYR A 64 1.67 1.28 3.14
N ILE A 65 1.50 2.28 4.01
CA ILE A 65 1.40 3.70 3.61
C ILE A 65 2.46 4.60 4.26
N GLY A 66 3.47 4.00 4.90
CA GLY A 66 4.62 4.73 5.45
C GLY A 66 4.36 5.50 6.76
N GLY A 67 3.16 5.41 7.33
CA GLY A 67 2.83 5.98 8.64
C GLY A 67 1.33 6.11 8.89
N THR A 68 0.97 6.95 9.86
CA THR A 68 -0.42 7.37 10.14
C THR A 68 -0.51 8.88 10.33
N ASP A 69 0.46 9.63 9.79
CA ASP A 69 0.49 11.08 9.82
C ASP A 69 -0.31 11.69 8.65
N GLU A 70 -0.29 13.01 8.53
CA GLU A 70 -0.98 13.71 7.42
C GLU A 70 -0.45 13.25 6.04
N LYS A 71 0.84 12.98 5.91
CA LYS A 71 1.43 12.52 4.65
C LYS A 71 0.86 11.16 4.26
N ALA A 72 0.82 10.22 5.20
CA ALA A 72 0.27 8.89 5.01
C ALA A 72 -1.24 8.94 4.70
N LEU A 73 -1.99 9.83 5.36
CA LEU A 73 -3.42 10.06 5.07
C LEU A 73 -3.64 10.48 3.60
N HIS A 74 -2.83 11.41 3.08
CA HIS A 74 -2.95 11.83 1.68
C HIS A 74 -2.40 10.78 0.71
N HIS A 75 -1.60 9.82 1.17
CA HIS A 75 -1.18 8.69 0.36
C HIS A 75 -2.37 7.82 -0.04
N LEU A 76 -3.43 7.75 0.78
CA LEU A 76 -4.67 7.07 0.40
C LEU A 76 -5.27 7.65 -0.89
N PHE A 77 -5.23 8.97 -1.05
CA PHE A 77 -5.65 9.62 -2.29
C PHE A 77 -4.75 9.23 -3.46
N ALA A 78 -3.43 9.18 -3.26
CA ALA A 78 -2.50 8.77 -4.30
C ALA A 78 -2.81 7.36 -4.82
N GLU A 79 -3.09 6.41 -3.92
CA GLU A 79 -3.45 5.03 -4.28
C GLU A 79 -4.74 4.94 -5.10
N VAL A 80 -5.71 5.81 -4.81
CA VAL A 80 -6.98 5.82 -5.54
C VAL A 80 -6.83 6.51 -6.90
N ILE A 81 -6.27 7.72 -6.96
CA ILE A 81 -6.11 8.45 -8.23
C ILE A 81 -5.14 7.75 -9.19
N ASP A 82 -4.13 7.05 -8.69
CA ASP A 82 -3.17 6.36 -9.55
C ASP A 82 -3.81 5.19 -10.31
N ASN A 83 -4.87 4.58 -9.77
CA ASN A 83 -5.65 3.61 -10.52
C ASN A 83 -6.42 4.25 -11.69
N SER A 84 -6.99 5.45 -11.49
CA SER A 84 -7.63 6.21 -12.56
C SER A 84 -6.62 6.72 -13.59
N MET A 85 -5.43 7.12 -13.15
CA MET A 85 -4.32 7.50 -14.04
C MET A 85 -3.85 6.33 -14.90
N ASP A 86 -3.82 5.11 -14.37
CA ASP A 86 -3.45 3.92 -15.14
C ASP A 86 -4.47 3.61 -16.25
N GLU A 87 -5.75 3.90 -16.05
CA GLU A 87 -6.76 3.84 -17.12
C GLU A 87 -6.54 4.93 -18.18
N ALA A 88 -6.12 6.12 -17.78
CA ALA A 88 -5.77 7.20 -18.72
C ALA A 88 -4.51 6.87 -19.53
N LEU A 89 -3.48 6.34 -18.88
CA LEU A 89 -2.24 5.88 -19.52
C LEU A 89 -2.47 4.75 -20.52
N ALA A 90 -3.44 3.87 -20.24
CA ALA A 90 -3.88 2.83 -21.17
C ALA A 90 -4.79 3.36 -22.30
N GLY A 91 -5.03 4.67 -22.38
CA GLY A 91 -5.88 5.31 -23.40
C GLY A 91 -7.37 5.05 -23.22
N HIS A 92 -7.81 4.64 -22.02
CA HIS A 92 -9.20 4.31 -21.76
C HIS A 92 -9.98 5.42 -21.06
N ALA A 93 -9.31 6.31 -20.33
CA ALA A 93 -9.90 7.48 -19.70
C ALA A 93 -9.33 8.77 -20.30
N ASP A 94 -10.17 9.78 -20.46
CA ASP A 94 -9.80 11.13 -20.93
C ASP A 94 -10.10 12.21 -19.87
N PHE A 95 -10.86 11.88 -18.83
CA PHE A 95 -11.02 12.75 -17.67
C PHE A 95 -11.05 12.00 -16.34
N ILE A 96 -10.65 12.71 -15.29
CA ILE A 96 -10.73 12.29 -13.88
C ILE A 96 -11.30 13.45 -13.08
N GLU A 97 -12.34 13.18 -12.29
CA GLU A 97 -12.95 14.12 -11.37
C GLU A 97 -12.52 13.80 -9.95
N VAL A 98 -12.07 14.81 -9.22
CA VAL A 98 -11.69 14.71 -7.80
C VAL A 98 -12.50 15.75 -7.01
N GLU A 99 -13.28 15.26 -6.06
CA GLU A 99 -14.19 16.06 -5.25
C GLU A 99 -13.91 15.82 -3.76
N LEU A 100 -13.63 16.90 -3.02
CA LEU A 100 -13.63 16.86 -1.56
C LEU A 100 -14.91 17.53 -1.01
N SER A 101 -15.78 16.70 -0.44
CA SER A 101 -17.07 17.14 0.12
C SER A 101 -16.96 17.63 1.58
N ALA A 102 -17.89 18.48 2.01
CA ALA A 102 -17.87 19.12 3.33
C ALA A 102 -17.95 18.12 4.52
N ASP A 103 -18.51 16.93 4.30
CA ASP A 103 -18.58 15.86 5.30
C ASP A 103 -17.26 15.06 5.44
N GLY A 104 -16.24 15.44 4.67
CA GLY A 104 -14.89 14.89 4.71
C GLY A 104 -14.66 13.69 3.81
N PHE A 105 -15.60 13.34 2.93
CA PHE A 105 -15.36 12.33 1.91
C PHE A 105 -14.64 12.89 0.70
N LEU A 106 -13.68 12.11 0.22
CA LEU A 106 -12.99 12.32 -1.03
C LEU A 106 -13.53 11.34 -2.07
N THR A 107 -13.99 11.87 -3.20
CA THR A 107 -14.44 11.09 -4.35
C THR A 107 -13.46 11.24 -5.49
N VAL A 108 -13.06 10.13 -6.09
CA VAL A 108 -12.31 10.09 -7.34
C VAL A 108 -13.13 9.31 -8.35
N THR A 109 -13.44 9.95 -9.48
CA THR A 109 -14.22 9.36 -10.57
C THR A 109 -13.43 9.42 -11.86
N ASP A 110 -13.33 8.31 -12.57
CA ASP A 110 -12.80 8.26 -13.93
C ASP A 110 -13.85 7.80 -14.93
N ASN A 111 -13.58 8.04 -16.21
CA ASN A 111 -14.36 7.48 -17.31
C ASN A 111 -13.65 6.33 -18.02
N GLY A 112 -12.88 5.53 -17.28
CA GLY A 112 -12.17 4.37 -17.83
C GLY A 112 -13.11 3.21 -18.19
N ARG A 113 -12.54 2.00 -18.23
CA ARG A 113 -13.28 0.75 -18.52
C ARG A 113 -14.23 0.33 -17.39
N GLY A 114 -13.98 0.81 -16.17
CA GLY A 114 -14.67 0.37 -14.96
C GLY A 114 -14.12 -0.96 -14.43
N ILE A 115 -13.96 -1.07 -13.11
CA ILE A 115 -13.52 -2.30 -12.44
C ILE A 115 -14.41 -3.49 -12.87
N PRO A 116 -13.86 -4.68 -13.17
CA PRO A 116 -14.68 -5.85 -13.51
C PRO A 116 -15.68 -6.20 -12.40
N ILE A 117 -16.94 -6.45 -12.79
CA ILE A 117 -18.06 -6.74 -11.89
C ILE A 117 -18.43 -8.22 -11.82
N ASP A 118 -17.93 -9.01 -12.78
CA ASP A 118 -18.22 -10.43 -12.90
C ASP A 118 -17.63 -11.24 -11.74
N PRO A 119 -18.19 -12.42 -11.44
CA PRO A 119 -17.61 -13.34 -10.47
C PRO A 119 -16.15 -13.67 -10.78
N HIS A 120 -15.29 -13.62 -9.77
CA HIS A 120 -13.87 -13.92 -9.96
C HIS A 120 -13.66 -15.44 -10.13
N PRO A 121 -12.85 -15.93 -11.10
CA PRO A 121 -12.68 -17.36 -11.35
C PRO A 121 -12.20 -18.17 -10.12
N LYS A 122 -11.30 -17.61 -9.30
CA LYS A 122 -10.86 -18.24 -8.04
C LYS A 122 -11.84 -18.08 -6.88
N PHE A 123 -12.77 -17.12 -6.97
CA PHE A 123 -13.75 -16.83 -5.93
C PHE A 123 -15.15 -16.67 -6.57
N PRO A 124 -15.78 -17.75 -7.07
CA PRO A 124 -17.00 -17.64 -7.87
C PRO A 124 -18.21 -17.03 -7.13
N LYS A 125 -18.13 -16.92 -5.81
CA LYS A 125 -19.16 -16.30 -4.96
C LYS A 125 -18.96 -14.79 -4.75
N LYS A 126 -17.84 -14.23 -5.23
CA LYS A 126 -17.44 -12.83 -5.06
C LYS A 126 -17.25 -12.18 -6.42
N SER A 127 -17.68 -10.94 -6.57
CA SER A 127 -17.34 -10.14 -7.75
C SER A 127 -15.84 -9.83 -7.75
N ALA A 128 -15.26 -9.60 -8.94
CA ALA A 128 -13.89 -9.15 -9.05
C ALA A 128 -13.66 -7.81 -8.31
N LEU A 129 -14.66 -6.92 -8.28
CA LEU A 129 -14.65 -5.72 -7.43
C LEU A 129 -14.44 -6.05 -5.95
N GLU A 130 -15.22 -6.97 -5.38
CA GLU A 130 -15.07 -7.36 -3.97
C GLU A 130 -13.68 -7.94 -3.71
N VAL A 131 -13.19 -8.78 -4.62
CA VAL A 131 -11.85 -9.40 -4.50
C VAL A 131 -10.75 -8.33 -4.46
N ILE A 132 -10.77 -7.37 -5.39
CA ILE A 132 -9.77 -6.29 -5.45
C ILE A 132 -9.85 -5.41 -4.20
N MET A 133 -11.05 -5.13 -3.70
CA MET A 133 -11.24 -4.25 -2.54
C MET A 133 -10.89 -4.90 -1.21
N CYS A 134 -10.92 -6.24 -1.11
CA CYS A 134 -10.80 -6.97 0.18
C CYS A 134 -9.58 -7.88 0.28
N THR A 135 -8.77 -8.00 -0.78
CA THR A 135 -7.66 -8.95 -0.84
C THR A 135 -6.38 -8.22 -1.19
N LEU A 136 -5.32 -8.41 -0.39
CA LEU A 136 -4.00 -7.94 -0.75
C LEU A 136 -3.44 -8.76 -1.92
N HIS A 137 -2.62 -8.12 -2.75
CA HIS A 137 -2.01 -8.73 -3.93
C HIS A 137 -3.05 -9.28 -4.92
N ALA A 138 -4.14 -8.54 -5.10
CA ALA A 138 -5.17 -8.81 -6.11
C ALA A 138 -5.25 -7.63 -7.10
N GLY A 139 -5.07 -7.92 -8.39
CA GLY A 139 -5.10 -6.89 -9.43
C GLY A 139 -4.78 -7.44 -10.82
N GLY A 140 -5.04 -6.64 -11.84
CA GLY A 140 -4.75 -6.96 -13.25
C GLY A 140 -3.41 -6.44 -13.75
N LYS A 141 -2.55 -5.92 -12.85
CA LYS A 141 -1.28 -5.24 -13.17
C LYS A 141 -0.04 -6.11 -12.90
N PHE A 142 -0.22 -7.42 -12.75
CA PHE A 142 0.88 -8.38 -12.54
C PHE A 142 1.51 -8.88 -13.84
N ASP A 143 0.80 -8.72 -14.96
CA ASP A 143 1.30 -8.96 -16.31
C ASP A 143 1.03 -7.74 -17.19
N SER A 144 1.76 -7.61 -18.30
CA SER A 144 1.65 -6.48 -19.22
C SER A 144 0.46 -6.57 -20.18
N LYS A 145 -0.45 -7.55 -20.01
CA LYS A 145 -1.54 -7.80 -20.96
C LYS A 145 -2.68 -6.78 -20.85
N VAL A 146 -2.91 -6.26 -19.65
CA VAL A 146 -4.03 -5.34 -19.37
C VAL A 146 -3.57 -3.89 -19.27
N TYR A 147 -2.33 -3.68 -18.83
CA TYR A 147 -1.67 -2.38 -18.74
C TYR A 147 -0.22 -2.53 -19.20
N GLU A 148 0.13 -1.89 -20.31
CA GLU A 148 1.50 -1.93 -20.86
C GLU A 148 2.48 -1.13 -19.98
N THR A 149 2.00 -0.01 -19.42
CA THR A 149 2.71 0.80 -18.42
C THR A 149 1.73 1.17 -17.31
N SER A 150 2.10 0.95 -16.04
CA SER A 150 1.29 1.36 -14.89
C SER A 150 2.17 1.75 -13.70
N GLY A 151 1.70 2.69 -12.87
CA GLY A 151 2.36 3.05 -11.62
C GLY A 151 2.12 2.02 -10.51
N GLY A 152 0.97 1.34 -10.53
CA GLY A 152 0.59 0.37 -9.51
C GLY A 152 1.00 -1.07 -9.84
N LEU A 153 2.01 -1.61 -9.16
CA LEU A 153 2.53 -2.97 -9.45
C LEU A 153 2.21 -4.01 -8.36
N HIS A 154 1.89 -3.56 -7.14
CA HIS A 154 1.83 -4.46 -5.98
C HIS A 154 0.46 -5.12 -5.79
N GLY A 155 -0.61 -4.56 -6.37
CA GLY A 155 -1.99 -5.03 -6.17
C GLY A 155 -2.49 -4.85 -4.73
N VAL A 156 -2.05 -3.79 -4.04
CA VAL A 156 -2.44 -3.51 -2.64
C VAL A 156 -3.08 -2.13 -2.43
N GLY A 157 -2.86 -1.18 -3.34
CA GLY A 157 -3.18 0.24 -3.10
C GLY A 157 -4.62 0.51 -2.68
N VAL A 158 -5.58 0.12 -3.52
CA VAL A 158 -7.01 0.39 -3.26
C VAL A 158 -7.57 -0.43 -2.09
N SER A 159 -7.09 -1.66 -1.88
CA SER A 159 -7.49 -2.47 -0.72
C SER A 159 -6.92 -1.92 0.59
N VAL A 160 -5.73 -1.32 0.57
CA VAL A 160 -5.18 -0.57 1.70
C VAL A 160 -6.00 0.70 1.95
N ALA A 161 -6.35 1.46 0.92
CA ALA A 161 -7.24 2.62 1.06
C ALA A 161 -8.59 2.23 1.66
N ASN A 162 -9.18 1.10 1.23
CA ASN A 162 -10.41 0.55 1.80
C ASN A 162 -10.23 0.17 3.28
N ALA A 163 -9.16 -0.57 3.61
CA ALA A 163 -8.86 -1.01 4.97
C ALA A 163 -8.73 0.17 5.95
N LEU A 164 -8.13 1.27 5.51
CA LEU A 164 -7.82 2.45 6.32
C LEU A 164 -8.88 3.55 6.24
N SER A 165 -9.99 3.29 5.56
CA SER A 165 -11.17 4.16 5.53
C SER A 165 -12.21 3.72 6.55
N GLU A 166 -12.89 4.66 7.20
CA GLU A 166 -14.07 4.31 8.01
C GLU A 166 -15.21 3.83 7.13
N ARG A 167 -15.35 4.44 5.95
CA ARG A 167 -16.35 4.16 4.93
C ARG A 167 -15.74 4.31 3.55
N MET A 168 -16.00 3.36 2.67
CA MET A 168 -15.69 3.44 1.24
C MET A 168 -16.91 2.95 0.43
N GLU A 169 -17.24 3.69 -0.61
CA GLU A 169 -18.34 3.42 -1.54
C GLU A 169 -17.76 3.42 -2.94
N VAL A 170 -18.04 2.34 -3.67
CA VAL A 170 -17.52 2.13 -5.02
C VAL A 170 -18.71 1.98 -5.96
N GLU A 171 -18.77 2.85 -6.96
CA GLU A 171 -19.67 2.71 -8.09
C GLU A 171 -18.91 2.35 -9.36
N VAL A 172 -19.47 1.45 -10.15
CA VAL A 172 -18.93 1.08 -11.46
C VAL A 172 -20.01 1.21 -12.51
N ALA A 173 -19.78 2.06 -13.51
CA ALA A 173 -20.60 2.12 -14.70
C ALA A 173 -19.97 1.25 -15.79
N ARG A 174 -20.63 0.14 -16.16
CA ARG A 174 -20.13 -0.82 -17.15
C ARG A 174 -21.28 -1.55 -17.83
N GLY A 175 -21.21 -1.68 -19.16
CA GLY A 175 -22.26 -2.36 -19.94
C GLY A 175 -23.63 -1.67 -19.88
N GLY A 176 -23.65 -0.33 -19.77
CA GLY A 176 -24.89 0.46 -19.68
C GLY A 176 -25.65 0.32 -18.36
N LYS A 177 -25.00 -0.23 -17.32
CA LYS A 177 -25.53 -0.39 -15.97
C LYS A 177 -24.60 0.20 -14.93
N LEU A 178 -25.18 0.66 -13.83
CA LEU A 178 -24.47 1.14 -12.65
C LEU A 178 -24.49 0.03 -11.60
N TYR A 179 -23.33 -0.26 -11.00
CA TYR A 179 -23.21 -1.19 -9.90
C TYR A 179 -22.63 -0.48 -8.69
N GLY A 180 -23.04 -0.87 -7.49
CA GLY A 180 -22.59 -0.24 -6.25
C GLY A 180 -22.23 -1.27 -5.18
N MET A 181 -21.16 -0.98 -4.43
CA MET A 181 -20.77 -1.75 -3.25
C MET A 181 -20.17 -0.83 -2.19
N ALA A 182 -20.51 -1.08 -0.93
CA ALA A 182 -20.04 -0.28 0.20
C ALA A 182 -19.25 -1.15 1.18
N PHE A 183 -18.29 -0.51 1.85
CA PHE A 183 -17.36 -1.12 2.76
C PHE A 183 -17.18 -0.24 4.00
N GLU A 184 -16.94 -0.86 5.15
CA GLU A 184 -16.52 -0.18 6.37
C GLU A 184 -15.26 -0.84 6.87
N ARG A 185 -14.16 -0.07 6.97
CA ARG A 185 -12.86 -0.57 7.46
C ARG A 185 -12.36 -1.81 6.71
N GLY A 186 -12.57 -1.85 5.39
CA GLY A 186 -12.21 -2.98 4.54
C GLY A 186 -13.24 -4.10 4.48
N ILE A 187 -14.33 -4.03 5.25
CA ILE A 187 -15.33 -5.11 5.35
C ILE A 187 -16.54 -4.79 4.46
N PRO A 188 -16.92 -5.68 3.53
CA PRO A 188 -18.14 -5.55 2.73
C PRO A 188 -19.40 -5.36 3.57
N GLN A 189 -20.23 -4.37 3.22
CA GLN A 189 -21.54 -4.11 3.85
C GLN A 189 -22.71 -4.78 3.12
N GLY A 190 -22.40 -5.77 2.28
CA GLY A 190 -23.36 -6.47 1.43
C GLY A 190 -22.69 -6.94 0.15
N LYS A 191 -23.48 -7.57 -0.73
CA LYS A 191 -23.03 -7.95 -2.07
C LYS A 191 -23.08 -6.75 -3.02
N LEU A 192 -22.41 -6.87 -4.17
CA LEU A 192 -22.54 -5.94 -5.29
C LEU A 192 -24.02 -5.80 -5.70
N LYS A 193 -24.50 -4.57 -5.82
CA LYS A 193 -25.88 -4.25 -6.19
C LYS A 193 -25.92 -3.71 -7.62
N ASP A 194 -26.90 -4.13 -8.41
CA ASP A 194 -27.29 -3.47 -9.66
C ASP A 194 -28.15 -2.26 -9.29
N LEU A 195 -27.65 -1.05 -9.58
CA LEU A 195 -28.29 0.23 -9.29
C LEU A 195 -29.11 0.76 -10.48
N GLY A 196 -29.24 -0.02 -11.55
CA GLY A 196 -30.08 0.30 -12.71
C GLY A 196 -29.29 0.78 -13.93
N ARG A 197 -30.04 1.27 -14.93
CA ARG A 197 -29.50 1.61 -16.25
C ARG A 197 -28.75 2.95 -16.22
N THR A 198 -27.60 2.98 -16.87
CA THR A 198 -26.80 4.17 -17.10
C THR A 198 -26.14 4.11 -18.49
N PRO A 199 -26.90 4.35 -19.58
CA PRO A 199 -26.42 4.08 -20.93
C PRO A 199 -25.27 4.99 -21.38
N ASN A 200 -25.15 6.18 -20.77
CA ASN A 200 -24.19 7.22 -21.16
C ASN A 200 -23.04 7.39 -20.15
N ARG A 201 -22.86 6.45 -19.21
CA ARG A 201 -21.76 6.47 -18.24
C ARG A 201 -20.90 5.22 -18.38
N ARG A 202 -19.59 5.39 -18.15
CA ARG A 202 -18.60 4.34 -17.96
C ARG A 202 -17.59 4.77 -16.90
N GLY A 203 -16.84 3.81 -16.37
CA GLY A 203 -15.73 4.07 -15.45
C GLY A 203 -16.06 3.72 -14.00
N THR A 204 -15.22 4.20 -13.09
CA THR A 204 -15.30 3.90 -11.65
C THR A 204 -15.36 5.18 -10.84
N ALA A 205 -16.22 5.22 -9.83
CA ALA A 205 -16.17 6.22 -8.77
C ALA A 205 -15.84 5.56 -7.44
N ILE A 206 -14.84 6.07 -6.72
CA ILE A 206 -14.46 5.64 -5.38
C ILE A 206 -14.61 6.84 -4.44
N ARG A 207 -15.58 6.75 -3.53
CA ARG A 207 -15.85 7.74 -2.49
C ARG A 207 -15.42 7.17 -1.15
N PHE A 208 -14.52 7.83 -0.43
CA PHE A 208 -14.00 7.30 0.83
C PHE A 208 -13.68 8.37 1.87
N LYS A 209 -13.73 7.96 3.14
CA LYS A 209 -13.40 8.80 4.29
C LYS A 209 -12.39 8.08 5.19
N PRO A 210 -11.22 8.68 5.50
CA PRO A 210 -10.19 8.04 6.32
C PRO A 210 -10.67 7.73 7.73
N ASP A 211 -10.23 6.61 8.31
CA ASP A 211 -10.67 6.19 9.65
C ASP A 211 -9.95 6.99 10.75
N ALA A 212 -10.71 7.80 11.50
CA ALA A 212 -10.18 8.55 12.65
C ALA A 212 -9.60 7.65 13.75
N LYS A 213 -9.95 6.36 13.80
CA LYS A 213 -9.31 5.39 14.72
C LYS A 213 -7.87 5.05 14.32
N ILE A 214 -7.48 5.28 13.07
CA ILE A 214 -6.12 5.05 12.56
C ILE A 214 -5.32 6.35 12.55
N PHE A 215 -5.91 7.42 12.03
CA PHE A 215 -5.22 8.70 11.80
C PHE A 215 -5.43 9.73 12.92
N GLY A 216 -6.24 9.41 13.92
CA GLY A 216 -6.51 10.25 15.10
C GLY A 216 -7.73 11.17 14.96
N PRO A 217 -8.13 11.88 16.03
CA PRO A 217 -9.37 12.66 16.04
C PRO A 217 -9.33 13.90 15.13
N LYS A 218 -8.14 14.37 14.73
CA LYS A 218 -7.94 15.53 13.83
C LYS A 218 -7.80 15.11 12.35
N THR A 219 -8.19 13.90 12.02
CA THR A 219 -8.15 13.33 10.67
C THR A 219 -8.96 14.20 9.72
N ALA A 220 -8.29 14.83 8.75
CA ALA A 220 -8.92 15.59 7.69
C ALA A 220 -7.97 15.70 6.50
N PHE A 221 -8.51 15.55 5.30
CA PHE A 221 -7.79 15.94 4.09
C PHE A 221 -7.53 17.45 4.07
N LYS A 222 -6.41 17.84 3.46
CA LYS A 222 -6.07 19.24 3.20
C LYS A 222 -6.37 19.56 1.74
N PRO A 223 -7.38 20.39 1.42
CA PRO A 223 -7.76 20.70 0.04
C PRO A 223 -6.57 21.16 -0.81
N ALA A 224 -5.74 22.07 -0.28
CA ALA A 224 -4.57 22.58 -0.99
C ALA A 224 -3.54 21.50 -1.34
N ARG A 225 -3.40 20.47 -0.49
CA ARG A 225 -2.48 19.36 -0.71
C ARG A 225 -3.02 18.41 -1.77
N LEU A 226 -4.29 18.04 -1.68
CA LEU A 226 -4.96 17.22 -2.69
C LEU A 226 -4.94 17.89 -4.07
N PHE A 227 -5.29 19.17 -4.14
CA PHE A 227 -5.19 19.96 -5.37
C PHE A 227 -3.77 19.94 -5.96
N LYS A 228 -2.74 20.17 -5.13
CA LYS A 228 -1.34 20.12 -5.58
C LYS A 228 -0.98 18.74 -6.14
N MET A 229 -1.43 17.66 -5.49
CA MET A 229 -1.21 16.29 -5.94
C MET A 229 -1.91 16.00 -7.28
N ALA A 230 -3.19 16.35 -7.40
CA ALA A 230 -3.96 16.21 -8.64
C ALA A 230 -3.33 17.02 -9.79
N ARG A 231 -2.98 18.28 -9.54
CA ARG A 231 -2.31 19.16 -10.51
C ARG A 231 -0.95 18.61 -10.95
N SER A 232 -0.17 18.04 -10.03
CA SER A 232 1.10 17.40 -10.37
C SER A 232 0.92 16.22 -11.33
N LYS A 233 -0.15 15.41 -11.19
CA LYS A 233 -0.46 14.34 -12.14
C LYS A 233 -0.84 14.92 -13.51
N ALA A 234 -1.69 15.95 -13.55
CA ALA A 234 -2.07 16.61 -14.81
C ALA A 234 -0.87 17.17 -15.60
N TYR A 235 0.18 17.66 -14.92
CA TYR A 235 1.39 18.13 -15.61
C TYR A 235 2.25 17.01 -16.21
N LEU A 236 2.20 15.81 -15.64
CA LEU A 236 3.05 14.69 -16.07
C LEU A 236 2.43 13.87 -17.19
N PHE A 237 1.11 13.91 -17.33
CA PHE A 237 0.36 13.04 -18.24
C PHE A 237 -0.48 13.88 -19.20
N GLY A 238 0.00 14.02 -20.44
CA GLY A 238 -0.74 14.71 -21.50
C GLY A 238 -1.96 13.90 -21.95
N GLY A 239 -3.05 14.58 -22.28
CA GLY A 239 -4.25 13.97 -22.85
C GLY A 239 -5.34 13.57 -21.84
N VAL A 240 -5.14 13.82 -20.55
CA VAL A 240 -6.17 13.64 -19.51
C VAL A 240 -6.53 14.97 -18.84
N GLU A 241 -7.82 15.24 -18.74
CA GLU A 241 -8.37 16.37 -17.98
C GLU A 241 -8.59 15.96 -16.52
N ILE A 242 -7.93 16.61 -15.57
CA ILE A 242 -8.21 16.40 -14.14
C ILE A 242 -9.03 17.57 -13.61
N ARG A 243 -10.29 17.32 -13.29
CA ARG A 243 -11.23 18.28 -12.72
C ARG A 243 -11.19 18.21 -11.20
N TRP A 244 -11.02 19.36 -10.56
CA TRP A 244 -10.96 19.47 -9.10
C TRP A 244 -12.11 20.32 -8.58
N SER A 245 -12.84 19.80 -7.59
CA SER A 245 -13.84 20.52 -6.81
C SER A 245 -13.66 20.28 -5.31
N CYS A 246 -14.04 21.27 -4.51
CA CYS A 246 -14.04 21.17 -3.06
C CYS A 246 -15.13 22.06 -2.51
N ASP A 247 -15.92 21.55 -1.57
CA ASP A 247 -16.88 22.37 -0.84
C ASP A 247 -16.17 23.43 0.01
N LYS A 248 -16.85 24.55 0.23
CA LYS A 248 -16.37 25.58 1.16
C LYS A 248 -16.48 25.02 2.58
N ALA A 249 -15.35 24.97 3.28
CA ALA A 249 -15.27 24.60 4.70
C ALA A 249 -15.94 25.64 5.60
#